data_AF-E1KRV3-F1
#
_entry.id   AF-E1KRV3-F1
#
_cell.length_a   1.000
_cell.length_b   1.000
_cell.length_c   1.000
_cell.angle_alpha   90.00
_cell.angle_beta   90.00
_cell.angle_gamma   90.00
#
_symmetry.space_group_name_H-M   'P 1'
#
loop_
_entity.id
_entity.type
_entity.pdbx_description
1 polymer ?
#
loop_
_entity_poly.entity_id
_entity_poly.type
_entity_poly.pdbx_seq_one_letter_code
_entity_poly.pdbx_strand_id
1 'polypeptide(L)'
;MQFYVELANAIYPLKYILKSTDPDEKFVEGDNFVLHIAGYKTLKDEVPAKEKEIVLVEFKKGATEVEYIKDWQTVDLSEFLGQNIKCVKFNFTGTKKTSYGLLSTPAYVAIDNIVLSTTKAVPDGITTVNNEKAVEVARYSIDGTQLSAPQHGLNIVKMSDGTTRKVMVK
;
A
#
# COMPACT_ATOMS: atom_id res chain seq x y z
N MET A 1 1.29 -3.40 12.42
CA MET A 1 1.02 -3.09 11.00
C MET A 1 0.82 -1.59 10.91
N GLN A 2 1.46 -0.90 9.96
CA GLN A 2 1.39 0.56 9.88
C GLN A 2 1.05 0.97 8.45
N PHE A 3 0.12 1.89 8.30
CA PHE A 3 -0.06 2.61 7.05
C PHE A 3 -0.32 4.07 7.39
N TYR A 4 0.57 4.97 6.97
CA TYR A 4 0.40 6.40 7.13
C TYR A 4 1.04 7.17 5.98
N VAL A 5 0.69 8.44 5.87
CA VAL A 5 1.33 9.42 5.00
C VAL A 5 1.60 10.70 5.77
N GLU A 6 2.59 11.48 5.35
CA GLU A 6 2.72 12.86 5.80
C GLU A 6 2.13 13.79 4.74
N LEU A 7 1.37 14.80 5.17
CA LEU A 7 0.80 15.78 4.26
C LEU A 7 0.89 17.19 4.80
N ALA A 8 0.93 18.14 3.88
CA ALA A 8 0.85 19.57 4.16
C ALA A 8 0.06 20.28 3.06
N ASN A 9 -0.55 21.41 3.40
CA ASN A 9 -1.16 22.26 2.40
C ASN A 9 -0.11 22.75 1.38
N ALA A 10 -0.46 22.70 0.09
CA ALA A 10 0.33 23.38 -0.93
C ALA A 10 0.15 24.90 -0.82
N ILE A 11 1.23 25.66 -1.10
CA ILE A 11 1.21 27.13 -1.00
C ILE A 11 0.20 27.75 -1.96
N TYR A 12 0.00 27.16 -3.14
CA TYR A 12 -0.89 27.73 -4.15
C TYR A 12 -2.37 27.79 -3.69
N PRO A 13 -3.01 26.68 -3.27
CA PRO A 13 -4.37 26.74 -2.72
C PRO A 13 -4.45 27.59 -1.45
N LEU A 14 -3.48 27.53 -0.53
CA LEU A 14 -3.50 28.37 0.67
C LEU A 14 -3.49 29.87 0.34
N LYS A 15 -2.63 30.29 -0.58
CA LYS A 15 -2.59 31.69 -1.03
C LYS A 15 -3.94 32.10 -1.61
N TYR A 16 -4.54 31.24 -2.42
CA TYR A 16 -5.83 31.49 -3.03
C TYR A 16 -6.94 31.62 -1.98
N ILE A 17 -7.05 30.67 -1.06
CA ILE A 17 -8.05 30.65 0.03
C ILE A 17 -7.91 31.86 0.95
N LEU A 18 -6.69 32.17 1.39
CA LEU A 18 -6.44 33.19 2.41
C LEU A 18 -6.38 34.62 1.84
N LYS A 19 -6.18 34.79 0.53
CA LYS A 19 -5.93 36.11 -0.07
C LYS A 19 -6.85 36.45 -1.25
N SER A 20 -7.77 35.57 -1.66
CA SER A 20 -8.70 35.92 -2.73
C SER A 20 -9.52 37.14 -2.33
N THR A 21 -9.57 38.12 -3.24
CA THR A 21 -10.40 39.31 -3.13
C THR A 21 -11.65 39.22 -4.00
N ASP A 22 -11.79 38.16 -4.80
CA ASP A 22 -12.98 37.90 -5.59
C ASP A 22 -14.15 37.53 -4.66
N PRO A 23 -15.27 38.27 -4.66
CA PRO A 23 -16.41 38.01 -3.79
C PRO A 23 -16.99 36.59 -3.91
N ASP A 24 -16.94 35.99 -5.10
CA ASP A 24 -17.53 34.67 -5.37
C ASP A 24 -16.59 33.54 -4.93
N GLU A 25 -15.29 33.81 -4.91
CA GLU A 25 -14.25 32.82 -4.57
C GLU A 25 -13.70 32.99 -3.15
N LYS A 26 -13.95 34.14 -2.51
CA LYS A 26 -13.47 34.45 -1.16
C LYS A 26 -14.16 33.58 -0.11
N PHE A 27 -13.34 32.85 0.64
CA PHE A 27 -13.80 32.03 1.76
C PHE A 27 -14.42 32.89 2.87
N VAL A 28 -15.55 32.44 3.38
CA VAL A 28 -16.33 33.03 4.47
C VAL A 28 -16.65 31.95 5.51
N GLU A 29 -17.30 32.37 6.59
CA GLU A 29 -17.77 31.46 7.64
C GLU A 29 -18.57 30.27 7.05
N GLY A 30 -18.17 29.06 7.43
CA GLY A 30 -18.73 27.79 6.96
C GLY A 30 -18.02 27.19 5.75
N ASP A 31 -17.08 27.89 5.12
CA ASP A 31 -16.33 27.35 3.98
C ASP A 31 -15.22 26.38 4.38
N ASN A 32 -14.98 25.39 3.53
CA ASN A 32 -13.94 24.39 3.73
C ASN A 32 -13.27 23.96 2.42
N PHE A 33 -12.10 23.36 2.59
CA PHE A 33 -11.36 22.67 1.54
C PHE A 33 -10.86 21.33 2.10
N VAL A 34 -11.21 20.23 1.43
CA VAL A 34 -11.09 18.87 1.97
C VAL A 34 -10.36 17.97 0.98
N LEU A 35 -9.38 17.23 1.48
CA LEU A 35 -8.72 16.13 0.78
C LEU A 35 -9.42 14.81 1.12
N HIS A 36 -9.76 14.05 0.08
CA HIS A 36 -10.32 12.71 0.18
C HIS A 36 -9.25 11.70 -0.21
N ILE A 37 -8.89 10.84 0.74
CA ILE A 37 -7.96 9.73 0.52
C ILE A 37 -8.81 8.47 0.41
N ALA A 38 -8.88 7.90 -0.80
CA ALA A 38 -9.79 6.80 -1.11
C ALA A 38 -9.01 5.57 -1.60
N GLY A 39 -9.22 4.42 -0.95
CA GLY A 39 -8.56 3.16 -1.27
C GLY A 39 -9.46 2.21 -2.04
N TYR A 40 -8.96 1.64 -3.13
CA TYR A 40 -9.71 0.77 -4.04
C TYR A 40 -9.03 -0.58 -4.21
N LYS A 41 -9.83 -1.63 -4.48
CA LYS A 41 -9.33 -2.98 -4.74
C LYS A 41 -8.73 -3.08 -6.14
N THR A 42 -9.24 -2.30 -7.09
CA THR A 42 -8.68 -2.15 -8.44
C THR A 42 -8.71 -0.68 -8.90
N LEU A 43 -7.88 -0.33 -9.90
CA LEU A 43 -7.86 1.03 -10.46
C LEU A 43 -9.18 1.43 -11.13
N LYS A 44 -9.95 0.46 -11.63
CA LYS A 44 -11.20 0.66 -12.36
C LYS A 44 -12.41 0.81 -11.45
N ASP A 45 -12.27 0.51 -10.16
CA ASP A 45 -13.36 0.63 -9.21
C ASP A 45 -13.78 2.12 -9.06
N GLU A 46 -15.08 2.35 -9.08
CA GLU A 46 -15.69 3.67 -8.88
C GLU A 46 -16.03 3.93 -7.40
N VAL A 47 -16.34 2.87 -6.65
CA VAL A 47 -16.65 2.94 -5.22
C VAL A 47 -15.43 2.49 -4.40
N PRO A 48 -14.92 3.32 -3.47
CA PRO A 48 -13.79 2.94 -2.65
C PRO A 48 -14.17 1.84 -1.65
N ALA A 49 -13.20 0.97 -1.34
CA ALA A 49 -13.33 0.00 -0.24
C ALA A 49 -13.20 0.68 1.13
N LYS A 50 -12.46 1.79 1.20
CA LYS A 50 -12.29 2.61 2.39
C LYS A 50 -11.91 4.03 1.98
N GLU A 51 -12.39 5.01 2.73
CA GLU A 51 -12.12 6.42 2.49
C GLU A 51 -11.88 7.14 3.81
N LYS A 52 -11.01 8.17 3.76
CA LYS A 52 -10.74 9.08 4.86
C LYS A 52 -10.67 10.51 4.34
N GLU A 53 -11.42 11.39 5.00
CA GLU A 53 -11.42 12.82 4.72
C GLU A 53 -10.44 13.55 5.64
N ILE A 54 -9.72 14.52 5.08
CA ILE A 54 -8.81 15.42 5.79
C ILE A 54 -9.20 16.85 5.44
N VAL A 55 -9.66 17.60 6.45
CA VAL A 55 -9.98 19.01 6.30
C VAL A 55 -8.67 19.80 6.23
N LEU A 56 -8.34 20.31 5.05
CA LEU A 56 -7.12 21.06 4.80
C LEU A 56 -7.22 22.51 5.29
N VAL A 57 -8.40 23.11 5.13
CA VAL A 57 -8.76 24.45 5.62
C VAL A 57 -10.23 24.47 6.04
N GLU A 58 -10.53 25.13 7.16
CA GLU A 58 -11.90 25.37 7.63
C GLU A 58 -12.07 26.79 8.20
N PHE A 59 -13.06 27.51 7.69
CA PHE A 59 -13.51 28.79 8.24
C PHE A 59 -14.65 28.53 9.23
N LYS A 60 -14.30 28.01 10.40
CA LYS A 60 -15.29 27.58 11.41
C LYS A 60 -16.20 28.72 11.84
N LYS A 61 -17.45 28.36 12.15
CA LYS A 61 -18.47 29.28 12.63
C LYS A 61 -18.05 29.99 13.92
N GLY A 62 -18.04 31.32 13.92
CA GLY A 62 -17.67 32.10 15.11
C GLY A 62 -16.20 32.02 15.52
N ALA A 63 -15.32 31.45 14.69
CA ALA A 63 -13.89 31.44 14.95
C ALA A 63 -13.27 32.82 14.62
N THR A 64 -12.36 33.28 15.48
CA THR A 64 -11.62 34.54 15.28
C THR A 64 -10.46 34.41 14.30
N GLU A 65 -10.01 33.18 14.06
CA GLU A 65 -8.93 32.84 13.13
C GLU A 65 -9.30 31.60 12.32
N VAL A 66 -8.74 31.49 11.12
CA VAL A 66 -8.90 30.32 10.25
C VAL A 66 -8.02 29.17 10.73
N GLU A 67 -8.59 27.98 10.82
CA GLU A 67 -7.84 26.75 11.09
C GLU A 67 -7.46 26.07 9.78
N TYR A 68 -6.18 25.71 9.65
CA TYR A 68 -5.67 24.97 8.51
C TYR A 68 -4.37 24.26 8.87
N ILE A 69 -4.02 23.24 8.07
CA ILE A 69 -2.75 22.53 8.18
C ILE A 69 -1.60 23.47 7.76
N LYS A 70 -0.79 23.90 8.74
CA LYS A 70 0.33 24.85 8.57
C LYS A 70 1.67 24.16 8.26
N ASP A 71 1.87 22.99 8.86
CA ASP A 71 3.08 22.18 8.77
C ASP A 71 2.73 20.73 8.42
N TRP A 72 3.74 19.91 8.14
CA TRP A 72 3.58 18.48 7.91
C TRP A 72 2.81 17.80 9.04
N GLN A 73 1.77 17.07 8.67
CA GLN A 73 0.98 16.25 9.58
C GLN A 73 0.96 14.81 9.13
N THR A 74 1.20 13.91 10.08
CA THR A 74 1.04 12.47 9.87
C THR A 74 -0.44 12.13 9.88
N VAL A 75 -0.91 11.55 8.77
CA VAL A 75 -2.26 10.99 8.64
C VAL A 75 -2.17 9.48 8.72
N ASP A 76 -2.72 8.94 9.81
CA ASP A 76 -2.88 7.49 9.97
C ASP A 76 -3.94 6.94 9.01
N LEU A 77 -3.54 5.97 8.20
CA LEU A 77 -4.38 5.24 7.25
C LEU A 77 -4.49 3.76 7.64
N SER A 78 -4.19 3.39 8.88
CA SER A 78 -4.21 1.99 9.34
C SER A 78 -5.58 1.32 9.18
N GLU A 79 -6.67 2.09 9.10
CA GLU A 79 -8.02 1.58 8.80
C GLU A 79 -8.20 1.03 7.37
N PHE A 80 -7.24 1.29 6.46
CA PHE A 80 -7.21 0.75 5.10
C PHE A 80 -6.58 -0.65 5.08
N LEU A 81 -5.87 -1.03 6.15
CA LEU A 81 -5.29 -2.36 6.28
C LEU A 81 -6.40 -3.40 6.39
N GLY A 82 -6.21 -4.56 5.76
CA GLY A 82 -7.22 -5.63 5.72
C GLY A 82 -8.33 -5.44 4.67
N GLN A 83 -8.41 -4.28 4.01
CA GLN A 83 -9.46 -3.98 3.01
C GLN A 83 -9.14 -4.48 1.59
N ASN A 84 -8.02 -5.19 1.40
CA ASN A 84 -7.48 -5.63 0.11
C ASN A 84 -7.30 -4.49 -0.92
N ILE A 85 -6.90 -3.31 -0.43
CA ILE A 85 -6.65 -2.13 -1.26
C ILE A 85 -5.36 -2.34 -2.09
N LYS A 86 -5.43 -2.02 -3.38
CA LYS A 86 -4.32 -2.09 -4.35
C LYS A 86 -3.92 -0.73 -4.91
N CYS A 87 -4.76 0.28 -4.74
CA CYS A 87 -4.48 1.64 -5.18
C CYS A 87 -5.18 2.66 -4.28
N VAL A 88 -4.55 3.82 -4.13
CA VAL A 88 -5.07 4.97 -3.38
C VAL A 88 -5.23 6.12 -4.35
N LYS A 89 -6.40 6.75 -4.36
CA LYS A 89 -6.70 7.95 -5.14
C LYS A 89 -6.88 9.12 -4.18
N PHE A 90 -6.39 10.28 -4.59
CA PHE A 90 -6.55 11.54 -3.86
C PHE A 90 -7.50 12.42 -4.65
N ASN A 91 -8.58 12.86 -4.01
CA ASN A 91 -9.56 13.77 -4.60
C ASN A 91 -9.78 14.97 -3.68
N PHE A 92 -10.36 16.03 -4.22
CA PHE A 92 -10.61 17.24 -3.47
C PHE A 92 -12.08 17.63 -3.55
N THR A 93 -12.61 18.07 -2.42
CA THR A 93 -13.86 18.81 -2.37
C THR A 93 -13.64 20.13 -1.64
N GLY A 94 -14.64 20.99 -1.71
CA GLY A 94 -14.62 22.29 -1.09
C GLY A 94 -15.90 23.02 -1.41
N THR A 95 -16.25 23.96 -0.54
CA THR A 95 -17.50 24.72 -0.63
C THR A 95 -17.46 25.76 -1.75
N LYS A 96 -16.27 26.29 -2.07
CA LYS A 96 -16.11 27.28 -3.15
C LYS A 96 -16.08 26.64 -4.53
N LYS A 97 -17.04 27.06 -5.36
CA LYS A 97 -17.21 26.61 -6.73
C LYS A 97 -17.19 27.80 -7.68
N THR A 98 -16.69 27.57 -8.88
CA THR A 98 -16.90 28.43 -10.04
C THR A 98 -18.38 28.44 -10.42
N SER A 99 -18.78 29.36 -11.31
CA SER A 99 -20.12 29.43 -11.88
C SER A 99 -20.58 28.15 -12.59
N TYR A 100 -19.65 27.28 -13.00
CA TYR A 100 -19.93 25.98 -13.62
C TYR A 100 -20.07 24.84 -12.60
N GLY A 101 -20.05 25.12 -11.29
CA GLY A 101 -20.14 24.12 -10.22
C GLY A 101 -18.84 23.34 -9.98
N LEU A 102 -17.77 23.66 -10.71
CA LEU A 102 -16.44 23.07 -10.50
C LEU A 102 -15.75 23.73 -9.30
N LEU A 103 -14.91 22.98 -8.59
CA LEU A 103 -14.09 23.51 -7.51
C LEU A 103 -13.24 24.70 -8.02
N SER A 104 -13.36 25.88 -7.39
CA SER A 104 -12.57 27.06 -7.78
C SER A 104 -11.16 27.04 -7.18
N THR A 105 -11.01 26.39 -6.03
CA THR A 105 -9.72 26.26 -5.35
C THR A 105 -8.78 25.31 -6.10
N PRO A 106 -7.51 25.68 -6.36
CA PRO A 106 -6.53 24.80 -6.98
C PRO A 106 -6.35 23.48 -6.20
N ALA A 107 -6.58 22.34 -6.86
CA ALA A 107 -6.55 21.01 -6.26
C ALA A 107 -5.12 20.45 -6.09
N TYR A 108 -4.32 21.08 -5.21
CA TYR A 108 -2.94 20.68 -4.91
C TYR A 108 -2.73 20.40 -3.42
N VAL A 109 -1.94 19.39 -3.12
CA VAL A 109 -1.47 19.05 -1.76
C VAL A 109 -0.04 18.54 -1.85
N ALA A 110 0.76 18.72 -0.78
CA ALA A 110 2.07 18.09 -0.66
C ALA A 110 1.92 16.79 0.15
N ILE A 111 2.50 15.69 -0.34
CA ILE A 111 2.51 14.38 0.31
C ILE A 111 3.94 13.87 0.33
N ASP A 112 4.36 13.35 1.47
CA ASP A 112 5.66 12.71 1.66
C ASP A 112 5.53 11.50 2.61
N ASN A 113 6.62 10.76 2.78
CA ASN A 113 6.77 9.67 3.75
C ASN A 113 5.59 8.68 3.73
N ILE A 114 5.22 8.21 2.53
CA ILE A 114 4.19 7.19 2.38
C ILE A 114 4.75 5.87 2.91
N VAL A 115 4.27 5.45 4.07
CA VAL A 115 4.75 4.24 4.74
C VAL A 115 3.65 3.20 4.74
N LEU A 116 3.91 2.06 4.11
CA LEU A 116 3.09 0.85 4.20
C LEU A 116 3.95 -0.30 4.74
N SER A 117 3.71 -0.66 6.00
CA SER A 117 4.29 -1.84 6.62
C SER A 117 3.19 -2.85 6.93
N THR A 118 2.98 -3.75 5.98
CA THR A 118 2.29 -5.01 6.25
C THR A 118 3.28 -5.97 6.90
N THR A 119 2.85 -6.72 7.91
CA THR A 119 3.63 -7.90 8.31
C THR A 119 3.59 -8.84 7.10
N LYS A 120 4.66 -8.84 6.30
CA LYS A 120 4.92 -9.92 5.35
C LYS A 120 4.76 -11.21 6.16
N ALA A 121 3.93 -12.14 5.70
CA ALA A 121 3.78 -13.42 6.38
C ALA A 121 5.19 -13.98 6.61
N VAL A 122 5.64 -13.96 7.86
CA VAL A 122 6.80 -14.74 8.25
C VAL A 122 6.30 -16.18 8.07
N PRO A 123 7.02 -17.05 7.35
CA PRO A 123 6.70 -18.46 7.40
C PRO A 123 6.82 -18.87 8.88
N ASP A 124 5.69 -19.02 9.58
CA ASP A 124 5.62 -19.29 11.03
C ASP A 124 5.97 -20.74 11.39
N GLY A 125 6.90 -21.31 10.64
CA GLY A 125 7.39 -22.66 10.82
C GLY A 125 6.88 -23.65 9.78
N ILE A 126 7.49 -24.83 9.81
CA ILE A 126 7.11 -25.98 8.99
C ILE A 126 5.83 -26.56 9.60
N THR A 127 4.69 -26.40 8.92
CA THR A 127 3.40 -26.95 9.33
C THR A 127 3.32 -28.47 9.14
N THR A 128 4.14 -29.02 8.25
CA THR A 128 4.23 -30.47 7.98
C THR A 128 5.65 -30.89 7.65
N VAL A 129 6.16 -31.87 8.40
CA VAL A 129 7.38 -32.62 8.07
C VAL A 129 6.95 -33.99 7.57
N ASN A 130 7.14 -34.27 6.28
CA ASN A 130 6.94 -35.61 5.74
C ASN A 130 8.12 -36.49 6.16
N ASN A 131 7.93 -37.32 7.18
CA ASN A 131 8.93 -38.27 7.69
C ASN A 131 8.88 -39.64 6.98
N GLU A 132 8.19 -39.74 5.84
CA GLU A 132 8.21 -40.97 5.06
C GLU A 132 9.64 -41.29 4.64
N LYS A 133 10.05 -42.54 4.85
CA LYS A 133 11.37 -42.98 4.41
C LYS A 133 11.41 -42.91 2.89
N ALA A 134 12.17 -41.96 2.37
CA ALA A 134 12.41 -41.88 0.94
C ALA A 134 13.04 -43.18 0.44
N VAL A 135 12.50 -43.72 -0.64
CA VAL A 135 13.00 -44.93 -1.30
C VAL A 135 13.77 -44.55 -2.55
N GLU A 136 14.73 -45.39 -2.92
CA GLU A 136 15.47 -45.25 -4.18
C GLU A 136 14.51 -45.51 -5.35
N VAL A 137 14.42 -44.55 -6.28
CA VAL A 137 13.60 -44.67 -7.49
C VAL A 137 14.44 -44.83 -8.75
N ALA A 138 15.72 -44.42 -8.72
CA ALA A 138 16.68 -44.67 -9.78
C ALA A 138 18.12 -44.50 -9.26
N ARG A 139 19.08 -45.09 -9.98
CA ARG A 139 20.51 -44.98 -9.69
C ARG A 139 21.29 -44.76 -10.97
N TYR A 140 22.36 -43.99 -10.86
CA TYR A 140 23.24 -43.65 -11.98
C TYR A 140 24.71 -43.75 -11.57
N SER A 141 25.58 -44.01 -12.54
CA SER A 141 27.02 -43.84 -12.42
C SER A 141 27.40 -42.34 -12.49
N ILE A 142 28.67 -42.04 -12.23
CA ILE A 142 29.19 -40.66 -12.22
C ILE A 142 29.13 -39.96 -13.58
N ASP A 143 29.04 -40.72 -14.67
CA ASP A 143 28.89 -40.24 -16.04
C ASP A 143 27.42 -40.08 -16.47
N GLY A 144 26.47 -40.38 -15.58
CA GLY A 144 25.03 -40.23 -15.83
C GLY A 144 24.34 -41.45 -16.45
N THR A 145 25.05 -42.57 -16.66
CA THR A 145 24.42 -43.82 -17.14
C THR A 145 23.53 -44.41 -16.04
N GLN A 146 22.30 -44.82 -16.38
CA GLN A 146 21.41 -45.47 -15.42
C GLN A 146 21.90 -46.89 -15.08
N LEU A 147 21.97 -47.20 -13.80
CA LEU A 147 22.41 -48.48 -13.25
C LEU A 147 21.20 -49.30 -12.82
N SER A 148 21.17 -50.59 -13.19
CA SER A 148 20.14 -51.54 -12.76
C SER A 148 20.39 -52.12 -11.36
N ALA A 149 21.60 -51.95 -10.82
CA ALA A 149 22.01 -52.39 -9.50
C ALA A 149 23.12 -51.48 -8.93
N PRO A 150 23.41 -51.52 -7.62
CA PRO A 150 24.57 -50.85 -7.05
C PRO A 150 25.88 -51.33 -7.71
N GLN A 151 26.77 -50.38 -7.98
CA GLN A 151 28.09 -50.64 -8.57
C GLN A 151 29.15 -50.11 -7.62
N HIS A 152 30.25 -50.85 -7.41
CA HIS A 152 31.36 -50.42 -6.58
C HIS A 152 31.85 -49.03 -7.01
N GLY A 153 32.11 -48.15 -6.04
CA GLY A 153 32.42 -46.76 -6.30
C GLY A 153 31.23 -45.83 -6.05
N LEU A 154 31.29 -44.64 -6.65
CA LEU A 154 30.35 -43.57 -6.37
C LEU A 154 29.12 -43.69 -7.27
N ASN A 155 27.94 -43.75 -6.65
CA ASN A 155 26.66 -43.77 -7.35
C ASN A 155 25.87 -42.51 -7.04
N ILE A 156 25.10 -42.05 -8.01
CA ILE A 156 24.12 -40.98 -7.87
C ILE A 156 22.75 -41.64 -7.73
N VAL A 157 22.09 -41.46 -6.59
CA VAL A 157 20.81 -42.11 -6.26
C VAL A 157 19.71 -41.07 -6.25
N LYS A 158 18.68 -41.27 -7.06
CA LYS A 158 17.46 -40.45 -7.05
C LYS A 158 16.45 -41.06 -6.10
N MET A 159 15.91 -40.23 -5.21
CA MET A 159 14.99 -40.65 -4.15
C MET A 159 13.55 -40.23 -4.46
N SER A 160 12.57 -40.92 -3.88
CA SER A 160 11.14 -40.63 -4.06
C SER A 160 10.71 -39.25 -3.53
N ASP A 161 11.46 -38.67 -2.60
CA ASP A 161 11.25 -37.32 -2.05
C ASP A 161 11.77 -36.20 -2.97
N GLY A 162 12.23 -36.53 -4.18
CA GLY A 162 12.81 -35.59 -5.13
C GLY A 162 14.28 -35.27 -4.88
N THR A 163 14.87 -35.74 -3.78
CA THR A 163 16.29 -35.53 -3.48
C THR A 163 17.17 -36.44 -4.35
N THR A 164 18.43 -36.03 -4.50
CA THR A 164 19.49 -36.83 -5.14
C THR A 164 20.67 -36.95 -4.18
N ARG A 165 21.16 -38.18 -3.98
CA ARG A 165 22.19 -38.49 -2.99
C ARG A 165 23.41 -39.12 -3.66
N LYS A 166 24.60 -38.77 -3.18
CA LYS A 166 25.86 -39.43 -3.57
C LYS A 166 26.14 -40.55 -2.58
N VAL A 167 26.15 -41.79 -3.06
CA VAL A 167 26.31 -42.99 -2.22
C VAL A 167 27.58 -43.73 -2.63
N MET A 168 28.46 -43.97 -1.66
CA MET A 168 29.67 -44.77 -1.83
C MET A 168 29.32 -46.25 -1.61
N VAL A 169 29.42 -47.06 -2.66
CA VAL A 169 29.24 -48.51 -2.58
C VAL A 169 30.62 -49.16 -2.45
N LYS A 170 30.80 -49.93 -1.38
CA LYS A 170 32.04 -50.66 -1.08
C LYS A 170 32.04 -52.05 -1.71
#